data_AF-A0A3M7I716-F1
#
_entry.id   AF-A0A3M7I716-F1
#
_cell.length_a   1.000
_cell.length_b   1.000
_cell.length_c   1.000
_cell.angle_alpha   90.00
_cell.angle_beta   90.00
_cell.angle_gamma   90.00
#
_symmetry.space_group_name_H-M   'P 1'
#
loop_
_entity.id
_entity.type
_entity.pdbx_description
1 polymer ?
#
loop_
_entity_poly.entity_id
_entity_poly.type
_entity_poly.pdbx_seq_one_letter_code
_entity_poly.pdbx_strand_id
1 'polypeptide(L)'
;MVAYRGSKRQTRESSTCSAVLRHSRKPLRRWQKLGGIYTGAKSGGSRSYEGVWAFDWIISDLEPPSEYFSEAIYPRVYDWRKRFKESVKAARMQAPKPIALKGQDAVQATLAADFSDQTPGVDLDDPLGLEEGRLVDVYPTDGGGSGPFKDQGRLWRLDKNEVAISVQAPSGEEVRIHAPRWHFRVKRASARSML
;
A
#
# COMPACT_ATOMS: atom_id res chain seq x y z
N MET A 1 -34.12 75.96 0.79
CA MET A 1 -34.82 75.16 -0.23
C MET A 1 -33.92 75.07 -1.45
N VAL A 2 -34.00 73.97 -2.22
CA VAL A 2 -33.27 73.64 -3.46
C VAL A 2 -32.19 72.57 -3.29
N ALA A 3 -32.51 71.46 -3.94
CA ALA A 3 -31.79 70.20 -4.12
C ALA A 3 -30.57 70.32 -5.03
N TYR A 4 -29.69 69.31 -4.99
CA TYR A 4 -28.99 68.86 -6.19
C TYR A 4 -28.87 67.33 -6.25
N ARG A 5 -29.23 66.80 -7.42
CA ARG A 5 -29.17 65.40 -7.86
C ARG A 5 -27.73 64.91 -7.99
N GLY A 6 -27.51 63.60 -7.80
CA GLY A 6 -26.30 62.90 -8.22
C GLY A 6 -26.48 61.39 -8.19
N SER A 7 -26.45 60.76 -9.36
CA SER A 7 -26.81 59.37 -9.66
C SER A 7 -25.62 58.39 -9.58
N LYS A 8 -25.90 57.19 -9.06
CA LYS A 8 -25.37 55.83 -9.35
C LYS A 8 -23.89 55.65 -9.79
N ARG A 9 -23.15 54.85 -9.01
CA ARG A 9 -22.65 53.47 -9.32
C ARG A 9 -21.65 53.05 -8.22
N GLN A 10 -21.75 51.83 -7.68
CA GLN A 10 -20.73 50.76 -7.73
C GLN A 10 -21.18 49.50 -6.93
N THR A 11 -21.33 48.38 -7.65
CA THR A 11 -21.10 46.94 -7.31
C THR A 11 -21.45 46.38 -5.92
N ARG A 12 -22.44 45.48 -5.78
CA ARG A 12 -22.37 43.99 -5.90
C ARG A 12 -21.27 43.35 -5.04
N GLU A 13 -21.68 42.72 -3.93
CA GLU A 13 -21.35 41.35 -3.48
C GLU A 13 -21.52 41.21 -1.95
N SER A 14 -22.54 40.44 -1.51
CA SER A 14 -22.59 39.74 -0.20
C SER A 14 -23.99 39.18 0.05
N SER A 15 -24.38 38.12 -0.66
CA SER A 15 -25.54 37.32 -0.25
C SER A 15 -25.44 35.89 -0.77
N THR A 16 -24.44 35.15 -0.31
CA THR A 16 -24.29 33.73 -0.66
C THR A 16 -23.49 32.91 0.37
N CYS A 17 -23.55 33.24 1.66
CA CYS A 17 -22.81 32.49 2.69
C CYS A 17 -23.66 31.82 3.79
N SER A 18 -24.97 31.65 3.60
CA SER A 18 -25.83 31.00 4.63
C SER A 18 -26.64 29.78 4.17
N ALA A 19 -26.42 29.25 2.96
CA ALA A 19 -27.24 28.14 2.44
C ALA A 19 -26.55 26.75 2.35
N VAL A 20 -25.24 26.61 2.63
CA VAL A 20 -24.50 25.38 2.27
C VAL A 20 -24.35 24.34 3.39
N LEU A 21 -24.80 24.61 4.62
CA LEU A 21 -24.55 23.71 5.78
C LEU A 21 -25.64 22.65 6.07
N ARG A 22 -26.41 22.19 5.07
CA ARG A 22 -27.45 21.15 5.29
C ARG A 22 -27.33 19.85 4.51
N HIS A 23 -26.21 19.54 3.86
CA HIS A 23 -26.12 18.36 2.97
C HIS A 23 -24.95 17.38 3.16
N SER A 24 -24.22 17.35 4.29
CA SER A 24 -23.06 16.44 4.46
C SER A 24 -23.22 15.27 5.45
N ARG A 25 -24.42 14.95 5.96
CA ARG A 25 -24.59 13.85 6.95
C ARG A 25 -24.95 12.47 6.37
N LYS A 26 -25.01 12.30 5.04
CA LYS A 26 -25.44 11.05 4.39
C LYS A 26 -24.32 10.05 4.02
N PRO A 27 -23.06 10.41 3.72
CA PRO A 27 -22.06 9.40 3.33
C PRO A 27 -21.57 8.54 4.51
N LEU A 28 -21.52 9.10 5.72
CA LEU A 28 -20.92 8.45 6.91
C LEU A 28 -21.80 7.39 7.57
N ARG A 29 -23.14 7.49 7.45
CA ARG A 29 -24.07 6.46 7.98
C ARG A 29 -24.00 5.13 7.21
N ARG A 30 -23.50 5.15 5.96
CA ARG A 30 -23.32 3.95 5.14
C ARG A 30 -22.21 3.05 5.69
N TRP A 31 -21.18 3.63 6.30
CA TRP A 31 -20.03 2.90 6.86
C TRP A 31 -20.34 2.13 8.15
N GLN A 32 -21.29 2.62 8.97
CA GLN A 32 -21.78 1.90 10.15
C GLN A 32 -22.48 0.57 9.80
N LYS A 33 -23.10 0.47 8.61
CA LYS A 33 -23.68 -0.78 8.08
C LYS A 33 -22.63 -1.69 7.43
N LEU A 34 -21.57 -1.13 6.85
CA LEU A 34 -20.47 -1.91 6.24
C LEU A 34 -19.52 -2.55 7.25
N GLY A 35 -19.50 -2.07 8.49
CA GLY A 35 -18.73 -2.70 9.58
C GLY A 35 -19.09 -4.18 9.84
N GLY A 36 -20.28 -4.65 9.41
CA GLY A 36 -20.65 -6.06 9.45
C GLY A 36 -20.16 -6.89 8.26
N ILE A 37 -19.69 -6.27 7.17
CA ILE A 37 -19.23 -6.95 5.95
C ILE A 37 -17.71 -7.15 5.96
N TYR A 38 -16.97 -6.24 6.62
CA TYR A 38 -15.51 -6.35 6.77
C TYR A 38 -15.07 -7.08 8.04
N THR A 39 -15.98 -7.28 9.00
CA THR A 39 -15.73 -8.11 10.18
C THR A 39 -16.18 -9.53 9.87
N GLY A 40 -15.35 -10.28 9.14
CA GLY A 40 -15.47 -11.74 9.10
C GLY A 40 -15.44 -12.26 10.53
N ALA A 41 -16.61 -12.53 11.10
CA ALA A 41 -16.82 -12.70 12.53
C ALA A 41 -16.17 -13.97 13.12
N LYS A 42 -15.43 -14.77 12.32
CA LYS A 42 -14.79 -16.01 12.79
C LYS A 42 -13.43 -16.35 12.19
N SER A 43 -12.85 -15.55 11.30
CA SER A 43 -11.50 -15.80 10.79
C SER A 43 -10.89 -14.52 10.24
N GLY A 44 -9.72 -14.14 10.74
CA GLY A 44 -8.94 -13.01 10.25
C GLY A 44 -8.54 -13.19 8.79
N GLY A 45 -9.43 -12.85 7.86
CA GLY A 45 -9.09 -12.73 6.45
C GLY A 45 -8.11 -11.59 6.24
N SER A 46 -7.25 -11.70 5.22
CA SER A 46 -6.24 -10.68 4.82
C SER A 46 -6.77 -9.24 4.83
N ARG A 47 -8.01 -9.06 4.36
CA ARG A 47 -8.72 -7.77 4.31
C ARG A 47 -8.94 -7.10 5.66
N SER A 48 -8.93 -7.84 6.78
CA SER A 48 -8.96 -7.27 8.13
C SER A 48 -7.59 -6.73 8.56
N TYR A 49 -6.49 -7.30 8.08
CA TYR A 49 -5.13 -6.88 8.43
C TYR A 49 -4.72 -5.60 7.68
N GLU A 50 -5.06 -5.51 6.39
CA GLU A 50 -4.76 -4.32 5.57
C GLU A 50 -5.51 -3.09 6.08
N GLY A 51 -6.77 -3.25 6.50
CA GLY A 51 -7.56 -2.14 7.02
C GLY A 51 -7.09 -1.68 8.41
N VAL A 52 -6.74 -2.60 9.31
CA VAL A 52 -6.50 -2.24 10.72
C VAL A 52 -5.22 -1.44 10.90
N TRP A 53 -4.20 -1.71 10.07
CA TRP A 53 -2.93 -0.98 10.13
C TRP A 53 -3.14 0.53 9.96
N ALA A 54 -3.91 0.95 8.95
CA ALA A 54 -4.16 2.38 8.70
C ALA A 54 -4.85 3.06 9.89
N PHE A 55 -5.83 2.40 10.50
CA PHE A 55 -6.53 2.95 11.68
C PHE A 55 -5.66 2.90 12.94
N ASP A 56 -4.83 1.87 13.12
CA ASP A 56 -3.88 1.80 14.23
C ASP A 56 -2.86 2.94 14.15
N TRP A 57 -2.34 3.21 12.95
CA TRP A 57 -1.45 4.33 12.68
C TRP A 57 -2.11 5.69 12.93
N ILE A 58 -3.32 5.91 12.40
CA ILE A 58 -4.08 7.15 12.65
C ILE A 58 -4.30 7.35 14.15
N ILE A 59 -4.73 6.31 14.87
CA ILE A 59 -5.06 6.42 16.30
C ILE A 59 -3.81 6.61 17.16
N SER A 60 -2.69 5.97 16.82
CA SER A 60 -1.51 5.89 17.70
C SER A 60 -0.44 6.92 17.37
N ASP A 61 -0.20 7.18 16.08
CA ASP A 61 0.94 7.99 15.64
C ASP A 61 0.50 9.37 15.14
N LEU A 62 -0.67 9.45 14.50
CA LEU A 62 -1.23 10.73 14.03
C LEU A 62 -2.02 11.47 15.11
N GLU A 63 -2.55 10.73 16.11
CA GLU A 63 -3.30 11.25 17.26
C GLU A 63 -4.31 12.36 16.89
N PRO A 64 -5.33 12.07 16.07
CA PRO A 64 -6.27 13.08 15.60
C PRO A 64 -7.07 13.69 16.76
N PRO A 65 -7.54 14.95 16.62
CA PRO A 65 -8.38 15.57 17.64
C PRO A 65 -9.61 14.71 17.96
N SER A 66 -9.84 14.49 19.26
CA SER A 66 -10.88 13.58 19.76
C SER A 66 -12.30 14.03 19.43
N GLU A 67 -12.48 15.31 19.11
CA GLU A 67 -13.73 15.89 18.60
C GLU A 67 -14.12 15.36 17.21
N TYR A 68 -13.14 14.90 16.41
CA TYR A 68 -13.38 14.32 15.08
C TYR A 68 -13.20 12.81 15.06
N PHE A 69 -12.29 12.27 15.88
CA PHE A 69 -11.95 10.87 15.84
C PHE A 69 -11.63 10.34 17.24
N SER A 70 -12.62 9.69 17.87
CA SER A 70 -12.50 9.10 19.20
C SER A 70 -13.34 7.83 19.32
N GLU A 71 -13.11 7.07 20.39
CA GLU A 71 -13.89 5.88 20.71
C GLU A 71 -15.37 6.19 20.95
N ALA A 72 -15.68 7.37 21.50
CA ALA A 72 -17.06 7.82 21.66
C ALA A 72 -17.79 7.99 20.31
N ILE A 73 -17.06 8.41 19.27
CA ILE A 73 -17.60 8.62 17.92
C ILE A 73 -17.59 7.30 17.11
N TYR A 74 -16.53 6.50 17.21
CA TYR A 74 -16.30 5.29 16.43
C TYR A 74 -16.02 4.04 17.29
N PRO A 75 -16.92 3.64 18.20
CA PRO A 75 -16.64 2.57 19.18
C PRO A 75 -16.29 1.23 18.52
N ARG A 76 -16.97 0.89 17.41
CA ARG A 76 -16.71 -0.36 16.66
C ARG A 76 -15.32 -0.43 16.03
N VAL A 77 -14.75 0.72 15.65
CA VAL A 77 -13.39 0.78 15.07
C VAL A 77 -12.36 0.52 16.17
N TYR A 78 -12.55 1.13 17.34
CA TYR A 78 -11.70 0.92 18.52
C TYR A 78 -11.80 -0.53 19.04
N ASP A 79 -13.00 -1.10 19.13
CA ASP A 79 -13.19 -2.51 19.50
C ASP A 79 -12.51 -3.47 18.53
N TRP A 80 -12.64 -3.22 17.22
CA TRP A 80 -11.99 -4.04 16.20
C TRP A 80 -10.47 -3.94 16.27
N ARG A 81 -9.92 -2.72 16.41
CA ARG A 81 -8.50 -2.48 16.64
C ARG A 81 -8.00 -3.22 17.90
N LYS A 82 -8.76 -3.16 18.99
CA LYS A 82 -8.42 -3.85 20.25
C LYS A 82 -8.28 -5.36 20.04
N ARG A 83 -9.28 -5.99 19.41
CA ARG A 83 -9.23 -7.43 19.09
C ARG A 83 -8.04 -7.81 18.21
N PHE A 84 -7.67 -6.95 17.26
CA PHE A 84 -6.49 -7.15 16.44
C PHE A 84 -5.20 -7.10 17.27
N LYS A 85 -5.02 -6.07 18.11
CA LYS A 85 -3.85 -5.95 18.99
C LYS A 85 -3.72 -7.12 19.97
N GLU A 86 -4.84 -7.60 20.50
CA GLU A 86 -4.89 -8.81 21.33
C GLU A 86 -4.44 -10.05 20.57
N SER A 87 -4.90 -10.21 19.32
CA SER A 87 -4.49 -11.32 18.44
C SER A 87 -2.99 -11.27 18.12
N VAL A 88 -2.45 -10.08 17.82
CA VAL A 88 -1.01 -9.88 17.57
C VAL A 88 -0.20 -10.18 18.83
N LYS A 89 -0.66 -9.75 20.01
CA LYS A 89 -0.01 -10.06 21.29
C LYS A 89 0.00 -11.58 21.52
N ALA A 90 -1.12 -12.27 21.29
CA ALA A 90 -1.22 -13.71 21.44
C ALA A 90 -0.24 -14.46 20.51
N ALA A 91 -0.20 -14.07 19.22
CA ALA A 91 0.71 -14.66 18.24
C ALA A 91 2.19 -14.42 18.62
N ARG A 92 2.54 -13.22 19.10
CA ARG A 92 3.91 -12.91 19.55
C ARG A 92 4.37 -13.75 20.73
N MET A 93 3.46 -14.18 21.61
CA MET A 93 3.81 -15.07 22.73
C MET A 93 4.07 -16.52 22.28
N GLN A 94 3.53 -16.92 21.13
CA GLN A 94 3.69 -18.27 20.58
C GLN A 94 4.83 -18.37 19.56
N ALA A 95 5.18 -17.25 18.91
CA ALA A 95 6.22 -17.22 17.90
C ALA A 95 7.63 -17.31 18.53
N PRO A 96 8.60 -17.96 17.84
CA PRO A 96 10.01 -17.88 18.21
C PRO A 96 10.47 -16.42 18.29
N LYS A 97 11.36 -16.12 19.23
CA LYS A 97 11.91 -14.76 19.39
C LYS A 97 12.66 -14.38 18.11
N PRO A 98 12.31 -13.27 17.43
CA PRO A 98 13.03 -12.83 16.25
C PRO A 98 14.49 -12.54 16.56
N ILE A 99 15.38 -12.97 15.66
CA ILE A 99 16.80 -12.63 15.71
C ILE A 99 16.98 -11.28 15.03
N ALA A 100 17.55 -10.32 15.74
CA ALA A 100 17.87 -9.02 15.15
C ALA A 100 19.16 -9.14 14.35
N LEU A 101 19.08 -8.94 13.03
CA LEU A 101 20.24 -8.91 12.13
C LEU A 101 20.60 -7.47 11.79
N LYS A 102 21.91 -7.18 11.71
CA LYS A 102 22.41 -5.94 11.11
C LYS A 102 22.48 -6.09 9.60
N GLY A 103 22.60 -4.98 8.87
CA GLY A 103 22.54 -4.97 7.40
C GLY A 103 23.54 -5.94 6.74
N GLN A 104 24.80 -5.96 7.19
CA GLN A 104 25.81 -6.88 6.64
C GLN A 104 25.48 -8.34 6.93
N ASP A 105 25.05 -8.65 8.16
CA ASP A 105 24.66 -10.01 8.55
C ASP A 105 23.44 -10.49 7.75
N ALA A 106 22.49 -9.59 7.46
CA ALA A 106 21.32 -9.89 6.64
C ALA A 106 21.70 -10.18 5.17
N VAL A 107 22.67 -9.45 4.61
CA VAL A 107 23.21 -9.75 3.27
C VAL A 107 23.83 -11.14 3.27
N GLN A 108 24.73 -11.44 4.22
CA GLN A 108 25.38 -12.75 4.31
C GLN A 108 24.36 -13.88 4.49
N ALA A 109 23.38 -13.69 5.37
CA ALA A 109 22.31 -14.66 5.58
C ALA A 109 21.46 -14.89 4.31
N THR A 110 21.22 -13.83 3.52
CA THR A 110 20.43 -13.94 2.28
C THR A 110 21.22 -14.66 1.18
N LEU A 111 22.50 -14.32 1.00
CA LEU A 111 23.35 -14.92 -0.04
C LEU A 111 23.70 -16.39 0.25
N ALA A 112 23.74 -16.76 1.53
CA ALA A 112 24.02 -18.14 1.96
C ALA A 112 22.76 -19.03 2.05
N ALA A 113 21.55 -18.46 1.89
CA ALA A 113 20.31 -19.19 1.99
C ALA A 113 19.98 -19.94 0.70
N ASP A 114 19.41 -21.14 0.84
CA ASP A 114 18.82 -21.85 -0.29
C ASP A 114 17.56 -21.13 -0.79
N PHE A 115 17.32 -21.19 -2.10
CA PHE A 115 16.06 -20.71 -2.66
C PHE A 115 14.90 -21.62 -2.26
N SER A 116 13.80 -21.01 -1.82
CA SER A 116 12.53 -21.70 -1.57
C SER A 116 11.94 -22.30 -2.84
N ASP A 117 12.29 -21.73 -3.99
CA ASP A 117 11.70 -22.01 -5.29
C ASP A 117 12.70 -22.79 -6.13
N GLN A 118 12.38 -24.03 -6.48
CA GLN A 118 13.34 -24.95 -7.09
C GLN A 118 13.28 -24.96 -8.63
N THR A 119 12.22 -24.45 -9.24
CA THR A 119 12.00 -24.56 -10.69
C THR A 119 11.62 -23.21 -11.29
N PRO A 120 12.32 -22.75 -12.35
CA PRO A 120 11.88 -21.59 -13.11
C PRO A 120 10.56 -21.90 -13.83
N GLY A 121 9.84 -20.86 -14.23
CA GLY A 121 8.56 -21.06 -14.91
C GLY A 121 7.99 -19.77 -15.45
N VAL A 122 8.04 -19.63 -16.78
CA VAL A 122 7.33 -18.56 -17.49
C VAL A 122 6.15 -19.18 -18.21
N ASP A 123 4.95 -18.74 -17.84
CA ASP A 123 3.73 -19.07 -18.56
C ASP A 123 3.81 -18.51 -19.98
N LEU A 124 3.93 -19.41 -20.96
CA LEU A 124 4.05 -19.05 -22.38
C LEU A 124 2.76 -18.42 -22.93
N ASP A 125 1.63 -18.65 -22.25
CA ASP A 125 0.35 -18.04 -22.58
C ASP A 125 0.16 -16.69 -21.85
N ASP A 126 1.14 -16.20 -21.06
CA ASP A 126 1.06 -14.87 -20.45
C ASP A 126 0.98 -13.80 -21.55
N PRO A 127 0.02 -12.85 -21.47
CA PRO A 127 -0.18 -11.81 -22.48
C PRO A 127 1.04 -10.92 -22.78
N LEU A 128 2.07 -10.91 -21.94
CA LEU A 128 3.30 -10.15 -22.17
C LEU A 128 4.22 -10.80 -23.20
N GLY A 129 4.03 -12.08 -23.55
CA GLY A 129 4.86 -12.78 -24.55
C GLY A 129 6.35 -12.72 -24.20
N LEU A 130 6.66 -12.90 -22.92
CA LEU A 130 8.02 -12.95 -22.42
C LEU A 130 8.46 -14.40 -22.27
N GLU A 131 9.77 -14.61 -22.35
CA GLU A 131 10.40 -15.92 -22.26
C GLU A 131 11.36 -15.93 -21.07
N GLU A 132 11.58 -17.10 -20.51
CA GLU A 132 12.58 -17.31 -19.47
C GLU A 132 13.97 -16.80 -19.89
N GLY A 133 14.72 -16.25 -18.94
CA GLY A 133 16.07 -15.73 -19.14
C GLY A 133 16.14 -14.36 -19.83
N ARG A 134 15.01 -13.84 -20.33
CA ARG A 134 14.94 -12.51 -20.97
C ARG A 134 15.22 -11.40 -19.97
N LEU A 135 16.03 -10.42 -20.36
CA LEU A 135 16.29 -9.24 -19.53
C LEU A 135 15.04 -8.35 -19.44
N VAL A 136 14.62 -8.02 -18.23
CA VAL A 136 13.43 -7.23 -17.95
C VAL A 136 13.67 -6.22 -16.83
N ASP A 137 12.92 -5.13 -16.86
CA ASP A 137 12.72 -4.22 -15.73
C ASP A 137 11.41 -4.61 -15.01
N VAL A 138 11.46 -4.66 -13.68
CA VAL A 138 10.30 -4.85 -12.79
C VAL A 138 10.20 -3.65 -11.86
N TYR A 139 9.01 -3.06 -11.76
CA TYR A 139 8.81 -1.88 -10.92
C TYR A 139 7.33 -1.62 -10.55
N PRO A 140 7.06 -1.03 -9.38
CA PRO A 140 5.71 -0.68 -8.93
C PRO A 140 5.08 0.44 -9.79
N THR A 141 3.75 0.46 -9.86
CA THR A 141 2.97 1.39 -10.69
C THR A 141 2.26 2.49 -9.90
N ASP A 142 2.13 2.33 -8.59
CA ASP A 142 1.43 3.22 -7.65
C ASP A 142 2.36 4.20 -6.92
N GLY A 143 3.68 4.03 -7.06
CA GLY A 143 4.72 4.92 -6.53
C GLY A 143 6.08 4.24 -6.63
N GLY A 144 7.18 4.99 -6.74
CA GLY A 144 8.52 4.39 -6.82
C GLY A 144 8.92 3.80 -8.19
N GLY A 145 8.03 3.81 -9.19
CA GLY A 145 8.35 3.33 -10.55
C GLY A 145 9.02 4.35 -11.47
N SER A 146 9.28 5.57 -11.00
CA SER A 146 10.08 6.57 -11.70
C SER A 146 11.55 6.13 -11.72
N GLY A 147 12.25 6.33 -12.85
CA GLY A 147 13.71 6.13 -12.86
C GLY A 147 14.36 7.00 -11.76
N PRO A 148 15.34 6.51 -10.99
CA PRO A 148 16.19 5.33 -11.19
C PRO A 148 15.72 4.00 -10.55
N PHE A 149 14.60 4.00 -9.82
CA PHE A 149 14.19 2.91 -8.93
C PHE A 149 13.44 1.77 -9.65
N LYS A 150 14.16 1.07 -10.54
CA LYS A 150 13.65 -0.14 -11.20
C LYS A 150 14.67 -1.25 -11.04
N ASP A 151 14.19 -2.42 -10.67
CA ASP A 151 15.00 -3.62 -10.61
C ASP A 151 15.11 -4.21 -12.01
N GLN A 152 16.34 -4.55 -12.42
CA GLN A 152 16.63 -5.14 -13.72
C GLN A 152 17.29 -6.50 -13.53
N GLY A 153 16.76 -7.52 -14.20
CA GLY A 153 17.26 -8.89 -14.06
C GLY A 153 16.75 -9.81 -15.17
N ARG A 154 17.20 -11.06 -15.15
CA ARG A 154 16.74 -12.08 -16.09
C ARG A 154 15.43 -12.66 -15.57
N LEU A 155 14.43 -12.76 -16.44
CA LEU A 155 13.13 -13.31 -16.09
C LEU A 155 13.29 -14.77 -15.64
N TRP A 156 12.94 -15.04 -14.40
CA TRP A 156 13.02 -16.37 -13.79
C TRP A 156 11.63 -17.00 -13.70
N ARG A 157 10.62 -16.19 -13.37
CA ARG A 157 9.24 -16.64 -13.24
C ARG A 157 8.26 -15.59 -13.73
N LEU A 158 7.19 -16.03 -14.39
CA LEU A 158 6.05 -15.20 -14.76
C LEU A 158 4.80 -16.05 -14.80
N ASP A 159 3.85 -15.76 -13.92
CA ASP A 159 2.52 -16.35 -13.96
C ASP A 159 1.45 -15.29 -13.59
N LYS A 160 0.18 -15.71 -13.53
CA LYS A 160 -0.95 -14.82 -13.23
C LYS A 160 -0.86 -14.12 -11.86
N ASN A 161 -0.04 -14.62 -10.93
CA ASN A 161 0.05 -14.14 -9.56
C ASN A 161 1.37 -13.41 -9.29
N GLU A 162 2.47 -13.83 -9.90
CA GLU A 162 3.80 -13.30 -9.61
C GLU A 162 4.72 -13.13 -10.82
N VAL A 163 5.74 -12.30 -10.62
CA VAL A 163 6.93 -12.21 -11.46
C VAL A 163 8.16 -12.35 -10.56
N ALA A 164 9.16 -13.09 -11.02
CA ALA A 164 10.46 -13.16 -10.37
C ALA A 164 11.59 -12.91 -11.37
N ILE A 165 12.60 -12.17 -10.93
CA ILE A 165 13.83 -11.94 -11.69
C ILE A 165 15.04 -12.47 -10.95
N SER A 166 15.99 -13.03 -11.70
CA SER A 166 17.33 -13.38 -11.26
C SER A 166 18.26 -12.18 -11.49
N VAL A 167 18.97 -11.80 -10.42
CA VAL A 167 19.94 -10.71 -10.39
C VAL A 167 21.23 -11.25 -9.79
N GLN A 168 22.38 -10.87 -10.35
CA GLN A 168 23.67 -11.22 -9.77
C GLN A 168 24.10 -10.16 -8.75
N ALA A 169 24.43 -10.59 -7.55
CA ALA A 169 25.07 -9.75 -6.55
C ALA A 169 26.49 -9.35 -7.02
N PRO A 170 27.07 -8.25 -6.50
CA PRO A 170 28.45 -7.87 -6.83
C PRO A 170 29.50 -8.95 -6.53
N SER A 171 29.22 -9.82 -5.56
CA SER A 171 30.05 -10.97 -5.19
C SER A 171 29.86 -12.19 -6.08
N GLY A 172 28.86 -12.18 -6.97
CA GLY A 172 28.62 -13.20 -8.00
C GLY A 172 27.53 -14.22 -7.68
N GLU A 173 26.96 -14.20 -6.48
CA GLU A 173 25.82 -15.04 -6.09
C GLU A 173 24.51 -14.53 -6.69
N GLU A 174 23.62 -15.47 -7.03
CA GLU A 174 22.30 -15.16 -7.55
C GLU A 174 21.36 -14.70 -6.41
N VAL A 175 20.56 -13.67 -6.70
CA VAL A 175 19.44 -13.23 -5.86
C VAL A 175 18.18 -13.23 -6.70
N ARG A 176 17.10 -13.79 -6.16
CA ARG A 176 15.78 -13.82 -6.81
C ARG A 176 14.86 -12.80 -6.16
N ILE A 177 14.41 -11.84 -6.95
CA ILE A 177 13.50 -10.79 -6.50
C ILE A 177 12.10 -11.13 -7.00
N HIS A 178 11.17 -11.34 -6.07
CA HIS A 178 9.77 -11.66 -6.35
C HIS A 178 8.89 -10.41 -6.17
N ALA A 179 7.95 -10.22 -7.09
CA ALA A 179 6.94 -9.18 -7.00
C ALA A 179 5.56 -9.73 -7.40
N PRO A 180 4.46 -9.23 -6.81
CA PRO A 180 3.13 -9.60 -7.25
C PRO A 180 2.88 -9.13 -8.68
N ARG A 181 2.06 -9.85 -9.43
CA ARG A 181 1.69 -9.51 -10.81
C ARG A 181 0.84 -8.24 -10.89
N TRP A 182 0.09 -7.94 -9.84
CA TRP A 182 -0.76 -6.76 -9.72
C TRP A 182 0.05 -5.59 -9.17
N HIS A 183 -0.25 -4.38 -9.66
CA HIS A 183 0.42 -3.13 -9.29
C HIS A 183 1.93 -3.05 -9.63
N PHE A 184 2.50 -4.09 -10.24
CA PHE A 184 3.83 -4.05 -10.83
C PHE A 184 3.76 -4.09 -12.35
N ARG A 185 4.79 -3.50 -12.97
CA ARG A 185 5.00 -3.49 -14.40
C ARG A 185 6.26 -4.25 -14.72
N VAL A 186 6.14 -5.14 -15.69
CA VAL A 186 7.24 -5.92 -16.26
C VAL A 186 7.43 -5.45 -17.69
N LYS A 187 8.65 -5.08 -18.06
CA LYS A 187 8.99 -4.64 -19.42
C LYS A 187 10.30 -5.24 -19.87
N ARG A 188 10.40 -5.60 -21.16
CA ARG A 188 11.69 -5.89 -21.78
C ARG A 188 12.63 -4.72 -21.56
N ALA A 189 13.86 -5.01 -21.18
CA ALA A 189 14.87 -4.01 -20.95
C ALA A 189 16.07 -4.20 -21.88
N SER A 190 16.72 -3.11 -22.24
CA SER A 190 18.10 -3.13 -22.71
C SER A 190 19.02 -3.13 -21.50
N ALA A 191 20.18 -3.79 -21.63
CA ALA A 191 21.22 -3.71 -20.61
C ALA A 191 21.54 -2.24 -20.32
N ARG A 192 21.49 -1.84 -19.05
CA ARG A 192 21.97 -0.50 -18.67
C ARG A 192 23.47 -0.43 -18.93
N SER A 193 23.90 0.61 -19.65
CA SER A 193 25.32 0.93 -19.76
C SER A 193 25.81 1.30 -18.36
N MET A 194 26.71 0.50 -17.79
CA MET A 194 27.48 0.92 -16.63
C MET A 194 28.51 1.94 -17.15
N LEU A 195 28.21 3.22 -16.99
CA LEU A 195 29.19 4.31 -17.10
C LEU A 195 29.51 4.81 -15.70
#